data_AF-A0A7S4MEY3-F1
#
_entry.id   AF-A0A7S4MEY3-F1
#
_cell.length_a   1.000
_cell.length_b   1.000
_cell.length_c   1.000
_cell.angle_alpha   90.00
_cell.angle_beta   90.00
_cell.angle_gamma   90.00
#
_symmetry.space_group_name_H-M   'P 1'
#
loop_
_entity.id
_entity.type
_entity.pdbx_description
1 polymer ?
#
loop_
_entity_poly.entity_id
_entity_poly.type
_entity_poly.pdbx_seq_one_letter_code
_entity_poly.pdbx_strand_id
1 'polypeptide(L)'
;GNESCGVLLSDRGSSALLLADLDVRLISFDLPPEGVRLQGEPFQCETCECMERKTVCKECSSECGYHVVKACDGCLLTEEDNGHYWFCLHRFVTAEPITKLLCDLLYNGSDERGPLCAETLEKVKPDWICLICSDLLYRPYQTPCGHIFCSGCISREIDGRGRCPVDRLPINRENISFMKELYEQIERETEVHCVFGLSQEDDGTFIHCPTGCPAVMKLNARAEHHQICSFRNSSEDSDG
;
A
#
# COMPACT_ATOMS: atom_id res chain seq x y z
N GLY A 1 -20.48 -32.78 -3.47
CA GLY A 1 -19.22 -33.15 -4.13
C GLY A 1 -18.78 -31.99 -4.97
N ASN A 2 -17.85 -31.19 -4.44
CA ASN A 2 -16.96 -30.37 -5.24
C ASN A 2 -15.68 -30.35 -4.42
N GLU A 3 -14.76 -31.25 -4.73
CA GLU A 3 -13.43 -31.24 -4.13
C GLU A 3 -12.76 -29.92 -4.54
N SER A 4 -12.10 -29.26 -3.58
CA SER A 4 -11.30 -28.09 -3.89
C SER A 4 -10.28 -28.46 -4.97
N CYS A 5 -10.27 -27.75 -6.09
CA CYS A 5 -9.33 -28.01 -7.18
C CYS A 5 -7.85 -27.75 -6.80
N GLY A 6 -7.60 -27.21 -5.59
CA GLY A 6 -6.26 -26.99 -5.05
C GLY A 6 -5.49 -25.86 -5.72
N VAL A 7 -6.14 -25.08 -6.59
CA VAL A 7 -5.47 -23.98 -7.30
C VAL A 7 -5.22 -22.78 -6.38
N LEU A 8 -4.05 -22.16 -6.56
CA LEU A 8 -3.65 -20.94 -5.87
C LEU A 8 -4.39 -19.71 -6.45
N LEU A 9 -4.87 -18.80 -5.58
CA LEU A 9 -5.62 -17.61 -6.00
C LEU A 9 -4.84 -16.30 -5.90
N SER A 10 -4.00 -16.19 -4.87
CA SER A 10 -3.03 -15.11 -4.67
C SER A 10 -1.99 -15.60 -3.67
N ASP A 11 -0.77 -15.14 -3.82
CA ASP A 11 0.37 -15.44 -2.95
C ASP A 11 0.57 -14.39 -1.85
N ARG A 12 0.00 -13.21 -2.04
CA ARG A 12 -0.11 -12.12 -1.08
C ARG A 12 -1.56 -11.97 -0.66
N GLY A 13 -1.76 -11.51 0.55
CA GLY A 13 -3.09 -11.23 1.03
C GLY A 13 -3.00 -10.91 2.50
N SER A 14 -3.68 -9.85 2.90
CA SER A 14 -3.89 -9.63 4.32
C SER A 14 -5.12 -10.42 4.72
N SER A 15 -5.02 -11.17 5.82
CA SER A 15 -6.24 -11.64 6.44
C SER A 15 -7.03 -10.41 6.87
N ALA A 16 -8.22 -10.28 6.30
CA ALA A 16 -9.13 -9.21 6.59
C ALA A 16 -10.36 -9.79 7.27
N LEU A 17 -10.82 -9.14 8.33
CA LEU A 17 -12.10 -9.44 8.91
C LEU A 17 -13.11 -8.46 8.33
N LEU A 18 -14.26 -8.98 7.90
CA LEU A 18 -15.35 -8.09 7.53
C LEU A 18 -15.96 -7.54 8.81
N LEU A 19 -15.82 -6.23 9.05
CA LEU A 19 -16.31 -5.63 10.29
C LEU A 19 -17.84 -5.71 10.45
N ALA A 20 -18.56 -5.80 9.33
CA ALA A 20 -20.01 -5.96 9.30
C ALA A 20 -20.49 -7.37 9.68
N ASP A 21 -19.62 -8.37 9.53
CA ASP A 21 -19.90 -9.76 9.87
C ASP A 21 -18.58 -10.44 10.27
N LEU A 22 -18.33 -10.49 11.57
CA LEU A 22 -17.10 -11.06 12.13
C LEU A 22 -17.01 -12.58 11.92
N ASP A 23 -18.11 -13.23 11.54
CA ASP A 23 -18.12 -14.63 11.14
C ASP A 23 -17.62 -14.80 9.68
N VAL A 24 -17.51 -13.70 8.91
CA VAL A 24 -16.94 -13.66 7.57
C VAL A 24 -15.45 -13.29 7.62
N ARG A 25 -14.62 -14.30 7.35
CA ARG A 25 -13.19 -14.12 7.13
C ARG A 25 -12.89 -13.91 5.65
N LEU A 26 -12.12 -12.87 5.35
CA LEU A 26 -11.68 -12.51 4.03
C LEU A 26 -10.16 -12.59 3.93
N ILE A 27 -9.70 -12.77 2.69
CA ILE A 27 -8.33 -12.48 2.31
C ILE A 27 -8.43 -11.31 1.32
N SER A 28 -7.82 -10.17 1.67
CA SER A 28 -7.81 -8.95 0.84
C SER A 28 -6.51 -8.82 0.05
N PHE A 29 -6.59 -8.28 -1.16
CA PHE A 29 -5.48 -8.17 -2.11
C PHE A 29 -5.35 -6.74 -2.64
N ASP A 30 -4.16 -6.15 -2.57
CA ASP A 30 -3.74 -4.80 -3.03
C ASP A 30 -3.95 -4.62 -4.51
N LEU A 31 -4.15 -5.74 -5.18
CA LEU A 31 -4.20 -5.86 -6.61
C LEU A 31 -5.24 -6.91 -7.00
N PRO A 32 -5.65 -6.86 -8.28
CA PRO A 32 -6.32 -7.98 -8.91
C PRO A 32 -5.63 -9.34 -8.62
N PRO A 33 -6.28 -10.29 -7.92
CA PRO A 33 -5.72 -11.60 -7.62
C PRO A 33 -5.76 -12.45 -8.87
N GLU A 34 -4.71 -13.22 -9.11
CA GLU A 34 -4.48 -13.83 -10.41
C GLU A 34 -5.32 -15.08 -10.67
N GLY A 35 -5.59 -15.89 -9.65
CA GLY A 35 -6.39 -17.10 -9.81
C GLY A 35 -7.88 -16.83 -9.93
N VAL A 36 -8.28 -15.56 -9.92
CA VAL A 36 -9.69 -15.16 -9.98
C VAL A 36 -10.01 -14.36 -11.23
N ARG A 37 -11.21 -14.57 -11.77
CA ARG A 37 -11.74 -13.79 -12.90
C ARG A 37 -13.09 -13.19 -12.54
N LEU A 38 -13.35 -12.02 -13.10
CA LEU A 38 -14.63 -11.35 -12.99
C LEU A 38 -15.69 -12.15 -13.75
N GLN A 39 -16.77 -12.52 -13.07
CA GLN A 39 -17.90 -13.24 -13.63
C GLN A 39 -19.18 -12.43 -13.44
N GLY A 40 -20.03 -12.47 -14.47
CA GLY A 40 -21.30 -11.75 -14.49
C GLY A 40 -21.11 -10.28 -14.76
N GLU A 41 -22.22 -9.56 -14.74
CA GLU A 41 -22.21 -8.11 -14.71
C GLU A 41 -21.84 -7.62 -13.31
N PRO A 42 -21.24 -6.43 -13.18
CA PRO A 42 -21.13 -5.77 -11.90
C PRO A 42 -22.50 -5.75 -11.20
N PHE A 43 -22.53 -6.21 -9.97
CA PHE A 43 -23.71 -6.22 -9.11
C PHE A 43 -23.42 -5.38 -7.88
N GLN A 44 -24.49 -4.99 -7.22
CA GLN A 44 -24.38 -4.17 -6.01
C GLN A 44 -24.25 -5.08 -4.79
N CYS A 45 -23.31 -4.76 -3.91
CA CYS A 45 -23.15 -5.43 -2.63
C CYS A 45 -24.47 -5.41 -1.81
N GLU A 46 -24.69 -6.37 -0.92
CA GLU A 46 -25.92 -6.47 -0.13
C GLU A 46 -25.99 -5.44 1.01
N THR A 47 -24.83 -5.08 1.55
CA THR A 47 -24.68 -4.21 2.71
C THR A 47 -24.20 -2.81 2.34
N CYS A 48 -23.73 -2.60 1.10
CA CYS A 48 -23.29 -1.30 0.60
C CYS A 48 -23.54 -1.14 -0.91
N GLU A 49 -23.21 0.02 -1.48
CA GLU A 49 -23.45 0.33 -2.89
C GLU A 49 -22.27 0.01 -3.81
N CYS A 50 -21.25 -0.68 -3.30
CA CYS A 50 -20.05 -0.98 -4.05
C CYS A 50 -20.41 -1.86 -5.25
N MET A 51 -19.87 -1.48 -6.42
CA MET A 51 -20.04 -2.30 -7.61
C MET A 51 -19.02 -3.40 -7.51
N GLU A 52 -19.52 -4.52 -7.05
CA GLU A 52 -18.76 -5.73 -6.97
C GLU A 52 -18.96 -6.51 -8.24
N ARG A 53 -17.98 -7.31 -8.56
CA ARG A 53 -18.11 -8.29 -9.61
C ARG A 53 -17.52 -9.56 -9.10
N LYS A 54 -18.30 -10.63 -9.27
CA LYS A 54 -17.99 -11.90 -8.65
C LYS A 54 -16.64 -12.34 -9.17
N THR A 55 -15.82 -12.82 -8.27
CA THR A 55 -14.56 -13.42 -8.67
C THR A 55 -14.71 -14.91 -8.52
N VAL A 56 -14.50 -15.60 -9.63
CA VAL A 56 -14.51 -17.06 -9.66
C VAL A 56 -13.12 -17.59 -9.94
N CYS A 57 -12.85 -18.77 -9.42
CA CYS A 57 -11.70 -19.56 -9.76
C CYS A 57 -11.63 -19.69 -11.27
N LYS A 58 -10.45 -19.43 -11.83
CA LYS A 58 -10.25 -19.58 -13.28
C LYS A 58 -10.37 -21.04 -13.73
N GLU A 59 -9.97 -22.02 -12.90
CA GLU A 59 -9.89 -23.45 -13.28
C GLU A 59 -11.20 -24.21 -13.12
N CYS A 60 -11.77 -24.19 -11.91
CA CYS A 60 -12.99 -24.94 -11.62
C CYS A 60 -14.25 -24.08 -11.74
N SER A 61 -14.11 -22.78 -12.00
CA SER A 61 -15.22 -21.80 -12.04
C SER A 61 -16.06 -21.72 -10.76
N SER A 62 -15.57 -22.29 -9.66
CA SER A 62 -16.15 -22.11 -8.32
C SER A 62 -15.99 -20.66 -7.88
N GLU A 63 -16.98 -20.15 -7.14
CA GLU A 63 -16.90 -18.81 -6.54
C GLU A 63 -15.75 -18.71 -5.55
N CYS A 64 -14.95 -17.64 -5.65
CA CYS A 64 -13.82 -17.38 -4.77
C CYS A 64 -14.05 -16.14 -3.90
N GLY A 65 -14.71 -15.12 -4.44
CA GLY A 65 -15.00 -13.87 -3.74
C GLY A 65 -15.52 -12.81 -4.68
N TYR A 66 -14.98 -11.60 -4.57
CA TYR A 66 -15.41 -10.45 -5.37
C TYR A 66 -14.30 -9.43 -5.57
N HIS A 67 -14.43 -8.67 -6.65
CA HIS A 67 -13.67 -7.46 -6.91
C HIS A 67 -14.61 -6.29 -6.78
N VAL A 68 -14.20 -5.31 -6.02
CA VAL A 68 -14.81 -3.99 -5.98
C VAL A 68 -14.37 -3.22 -7.24
N VAL A 69 -15.07 -3.47 -8.37
CA VAL A 69 -14.82 -2.86 -9.69
C VAL A 69 -14.93 -1.35 -9.65
N LYS A 70 -15.90 -0.89 -8.87
CA LYS A 70 -16.00 0.50 -8.49
C LYS A 70 -16.32 0.47 -7.02
N ALA A 71 -15.32 0.84 -6.24
CA ALA A 71 -15.55 1.06 -4.84
C ALA A 71 -16.54 2.20 -4.71
N CYS A 72 -17.62 1.90 -4.01
CA CYS A 72 -18.53 2.92 -3.51
C CYS A 72 -17.74 3.83 -2.61
N ASP A 73 -18.11 5.09 -2.60
CA ASP A 73 -17.37 6.12 -1.88
C ASP A 73 -17.30 5.79 -0.37
N GLY A 74 -18.31 5.10 0.17
CA GLY A 74 -18.32 4.62 1.57
C GLY A 74 -17.21 3.64 1.94
N CYS A 75 -16.56 2.99 0.96
CA CYS A 75 -15.47 2.04 1.17
C CYS A 75 -14.09 2.57 0.74
N LEU A 76 -14.00 3.58 -0.15
CA LEU A 76 -12.73 4.22 -0.57
C LEU A 76 -12.12 5.15 0.49
N LEU A 77 -12.94 5.54 1.46
CA LEU A 77 -12.62 6.59 2.42
C LEU A 77 -12.04 6.05 3.74
N THR A 78 -11.71 4.76 3.82
CA THR A 78 -11.10 4.19 5.02
C THR A 78 -9.59 4.48 5.00
N GLU A 79 -9.00 4.92 6.12
CA GLU A 79 -7.53 5.11 6.24
C GLU A 79 -6.75 3.79 6.15
N GLU A 80 -7.49 2.70 6.29
CA GLU A 80 -7.08 1.32 6.06
C GLU A 80 -7.39 0.84 4.63
N ASP A 81 -7.82 1.74 3.72
CA ASP A 81 -7.86 1.49 2.27
C ASP A 81 -6.43 1.35 1.77
N ASN A 82 -5.93 0.15 2.00
CA ASN A 82 -4.69 -0.39 1.51
C ASN A 82 -4.65 -0.47 -0.03
N GLY A 83 -5.69 0.00 -0.74
CA GLY A 83 -5.81 -0.11 -2.20
C GLY A 83 -6.26 -1.49 -2.61
N HIS A 84 -6.76 -2.29 -1.66
CA HIS A 84 -7.13 -3.67 -1.91
C HIS A 84 -8.58 -3.73 -2.36
N TYR A 85 -8.81 -3.60 -3.66
CA TYR A 85 -10.16 -3.68 -4.22
C TYR A 85 -10.61 -5.11 -4.47
N TRP A 86 -9.92 -6.09 -3.90
CA TRP A 86 -10.06 -7.48 -4.28
C TRP A 86 -10.07 -8.38 -3.07
N PHE A 87 -11.04 -9.30 -3.05
CA PHE A 87 -11.35 -10.09 -1.89
C PHE A 87 -11.67 -11.54 -2.26
N CYS A 88 -11.18 -12.46 -1.44
CA CYS A 88 -11.57 -13.87 -1.45
C CYS A 88 -12.21 -14.23 -0.11
N LEU A 89 -13.29 -15.01 -0.15
CA LEU A 89 -13.96 -15.50 1.04
C LEU A 89 -13.22 -16.73 1.56
N HIS A 90 -12.77 -16.70 2.82
CA HIS A 90 -12.03 -17.79 3.45
C HIS A 90 -12.79 -19.12 3.48
N ARG A 91 -14.12 -19.11 3.39
CA ARG A 91 -14.93 -20.33 3.26
C ARG A 91 -14.77 -21.04 1.90
N PHE A 92 -14.28 -20.34 0.89
CA PHE A 92 -14.06 -20.86 -0.47
C PHE A 92 -12.58 -21.08 -0.79
N VAL A 93 -11.67 -20.63 0.08
CA VAL A 93 -10.23 -20.59 -0.18
C VAL A 93 -9.46 -20.92 1.08
N THR A 94 -8.33 -21.61 0.96
CA THR A 94 -7.41 -21.86 2.08
C THR A 94 -6.26 -20.85 2.04
N ALA A 95 -5.86 -20.32 3.20
CA ALA A 95 -4.72 -19.39 3.33
C ALA A 95 -3.78 -19.87 4.45
N GLU A 96 -2.47 -19.72 4.24
CA GLU A 96 -1.42 -20.09 5.21
C GLU A 96 -0.71 -18.82 5.71
N PRO A 97 -0.34 -18.70 7.01
CA PRO A 97 0.32 -17.50 7.54
C PRO A 97 1.67 -17.22 6.90
N ILE A 98 1.90 -15.94 6.59
CA ILE A 98 3.21 -15.45 6.15
C ILE A 98 4.07 -15.24 7.39
N THR A 99 5.21 -15.94 7.48
CA THR A 99 6.11 -15.89 8.65
C THR A 99 7.14 -14.75 8.60
N LYS A 100 6.81 -13.61 7.97
CA LYS A 100 7.70 -12.44 7.75
C LYS A 100 7.25 -11.20 8.58
N LEU A 101 8.14 -10.25 8.87
CA LEU A 101 7.95 -9.15 9.87
C LEU A 101 7.03 -8.01 9.40
N LEU A 102 6.52 -7.17 10.32
CA LEU A 102 5.58 -6.05 10.05
C LEU A 102 6.20 -4.87 9.26
N CYS A 103 7.51 -4.65 9.33
CA CYS A 103 8.22 -3.75 8.40
C CYS A 103 8.22 -4.28 6.95
N ASP A 104 7.80 -5.53 6.74
CA ASP A 104 7.68 -6.18 5.44
C ASP A 104 6.24 -6.11 4.88
N LEU A 105 5.32 -5.42 5.56
CA LEU A 105 3.92 -5.23 5.14
C LEU A 105 3.56 -3.75 5.05
N LEU A 106 3.49 -3.28 3.82
CA LEU A 106 3.36 -1.86 3.47
C LEU A 106 1.94 -1.58 3.01
N TYR A 107 1.32 -0.57 3.59
CA TYR A 107 0.17 0.13 3.01
C TYR A 107 0.43 0.57 1.56
N ASN A 108 -0.68 0.82 0.85
CA ASN A 108 -0.89 1.58 -0.38
C ASN A 108 -0.13 2.92 -0.45
N GLY A 109 1.19 2.87 -0.45
CA GLY A 109 2.04 4.04 -0.29
C GLY A 109 2.52 4.31 1.14
N SER A 110 2.52 3.33 2.06
CA SER A 110 3.49 3.44 3.16
C SER A 110 4.85 3.15 2.57
N ASP A 111 5.73 4.10 2.81
CA ASP A 111 7.12 3.96 2.50
C ASP A 111 7.75 2.85 3.37
N GLU A 112 8.23 1.78 2.73
CA GLU A 112 8.98 0.71 3.41
C GLU A 112 10.28 1.16 4.01
N ARG A 113 10.74 2.29 3.51
CA ARG A 113 11.94 2.92 3.96
C ARG A 113 11.68 3.50 5.37
N GLY A 114 10.44 3.84 5.73
CA GLY A 114 10.08 4.47 7.02
C GLY A 114 10.19 6.00 6.98
N PRO A 115 9.88 6.68 8.10
CA PRO A 115 9.69 8.14 8.10
C PRO A 115 10.98 8.93 7.82
N LEU A 116 10.84 10.13 7.27
CA LEU A 116 11.93 11.09 7.06
C LEU A 116 11.76 12.25 8.03
N CYS A 117 12.87 12.75 8.59
CA CYS A 117 12.81 13.96 9.42
C CYS A 117 12.70 15.24 8.59
N ALA A 118 12.25 16.34 9.20
CA ALA A 118 12.18 17.66 8.56
C ALA A 118 13.52 18.06 7.93
N GLU A 119 14.62 17.87 8.65
CA GLU A 119 15.95 18.20 8.13
C GLU A 119 16.30 17.38 6.87
N THR A 120 15.88 16.10 6.81
CA THR A 120 16.06 15.26 5.63
C THR A 120 15.20 15.78 4.47
N LEU A 121 13.93 16.10 4.72
CA LEU A 121 12.99 16.59 3.70
C LEU A 121 13.42 17.95 3.12
N GLU A 122 13.98 18.84 3.93
CA GLU A 122 14.51 20.14 3.48
C GLU A 122 15.70 19.99 2.51
N LYS A 123 16.46 18.89 2.62
CA LYS A 123 17.64 18.61 1.79
C LYS A 123 17.30 17.85 0.50
N VAL A 124 16.08 17.30 0.40
CA VAL A 124 15.61 16.60 -0.79
C VAL A 124 15.35 17.59 -1.93
N LYS A 125 15.59 17.17 -3.16
CA LYS A 125 15.30 18.00 -4.34
C LYS A 125 13.78 18.22 -4.45
N PRO A 126 13.29 19.45 -4.70
CA PRO A 126 11.85 19.72 -4.79
C PRO A 126 11.09 18.83 -5.79
N ASP A 127 11.72 18.50 -6.93
CA ASP A 127 11.13 17.61 -7.96
C ASP A 127 10.97 16.15 -7.51
N TRP A 128 11.52 15.79 -6.34
CA TRP A 128 11.39 14.46 -5.74
C TRP A 128 10.30 14.39 -4.69
N ILE A 129 9.64 15.50 -4.40
CA ILE A 129 8.54 15.55 -3.45
C ILE A 129 7.23 15.25 -4.18
N CYS A 130 6.51 14.27 -3.66
CA CYS A 130 5.20 13.91 -4.15
C CYS A 130 4.23 15.06 -3.91
N LEU A 131 3.56 15.52 -4.96
CA LEU A 131 2.59 16.60 -4.84
C LEU A 131 1.28 16.20 -4.12
N ILE A 132 1.10 14.90 -3.83
CA ILE A 132 -0.01 14.40 -3.00
C ILE A 132 0.41 14.30 -1.54
N CYS A 133 1.45 13.53 -1.22
CA CYS A 133 1.81 13.28 0.19
C CYS A 133 2.81 14.30 0.75
N SER A 134 3.31 15.25 -0.06
CA SER A 134 4.36 16.21 0.29
C SER A 134 5.61 15.59 0.92
N ASP A 135 5.77 14.29 0.72
CA ASP A 135 6.89 13.49 1.17
C ASP A 135 7.70 13.05 -0.05
N LEU A 136 8.89 12.53 0.18
CA LEU A 136 9.73 11.94 -0.84
C LEU A 136 8.96 10.88 -1.63
N LEU A 137 8.95 11.03 -2.95
CA LEU A 137 8.26 10.13 -3.86
C LEU A 137 8.62 8.66 -3.57
N TYR A 138 7.59 7.89 -3.21
CA TYR A 138 7.68 6.46 -3.01
C TYR A 138 7.01 5.74 -4.16
N ARG A 139 7.81 4.96 -4.90
CA ARG A 139 7.39 4.34 -6.15
C ARG A 139 6.66 5.32 -7.09
N PRO A 140 7.31 6.40 -7.57
CA PRO A 140 6.67 7.47 -8.34
C PRO A 140 6.02 6.99 -9.64
N TYR A 141 4.84 7.49 -9.97
CA TYR A 141 4.11 7.29 -11.22
C TYR A 141 3.77 8.65 -11.84
N GLN A 142 4.14 8.78 -13.10
CA GLN A 142 3.81 9.87 -13.98
C GLN A 142 2.50 9.64 -14.70
N THR A 143 1.67 10.66 -14.72
CA THR A 143 0.42 10.71 -15.48
C THR A 143 0.68 11.11 -16.94
N PRO A 144 -0.23 10.87 -17.92
CA PRO A 144 -0.04 11.31 -19.32
C PRO A 144 0.21 12.81 -19.47
N CYS A 145 -0.28 13.56 -18.48
CA CYS A 145 -0.18 14.99 -18.37
C CYS A 145 1.23 15.46 -17.92
N GLY A 146 2.10 14.55 -17.47
CA GLY A 146 3.49 14.80 -17.06
C GLY A 146 3.73 14.85 -15.55
N HIS A 147 2.68 14.89 -14.72
CA HIS A 147 2.80 15.01 -13.26
C HIS A 147 3.10 13.69 -12.56
N ILE A 148 3.95 13.72 -11.53
CA ILE A 148 4.48 12.52 -10.85
C ILE A 148 4.00 12.45 -9.39
N PHE A 149 3.54 11.28 -8.94
CA PHE A 149 3.06 11.03 -7.57
C PHE A 149 3.46 9.63 -7.07
N CYS A 150 3.40 9.34 -5.77
CA CYS A 150 3.67 7.98 -5.27
C CYS A 150 2.70 6.94 -5.85
N SER A 151 3.14 5.67 -5.95
CA SER A 151 2.33 4.56 -6.49
C SER A 151 0.99 4.44 -5.79
N GLY A 152 1.00 4.39 -4.46
CA GLY A 152 -0.24 4.35 -3.69
C GLY A 152 -1.06 5.64 -3.79
N CYS A 153 -0.39 6.79 -3.82
CA CYS A 153 -1.04 8.08 -4.01
C CYS A 153 -1.78 8.17 -5.35
N ILE A 154 -1.16 7.75 -6.46
CA ILE A 154 -1.80 7.82 -7.78
C ILE A 154 -2.79 6.67 -7.99
N SER A 155 -2.55 5.50 -7.40
CA SER A 155 -3.47 4.37 -7.47
C SER A 155 -4.79 4.73 -6.78
N ARG A 156 -4.76 5.48 -5.67
CA ARG A 156 -5.95 6.12 -5.06
C ARG A 156 -6.63 7.11 -6.01
N GLU A 157 -5.86 7.95 -6.68
CA GLU A 157 -6.42 8.97 -7.59
C GLU A 157 -7.01 8.38 -8.87
N ILE A 158 -6.60 7.18 -9.24
CA ILE A 158 -7.11 6.47 -10.40
C ILE A 158 -8.36 5.66 -10.10
N ASP A 159 -8.37 4.89 -9.02
CA ASP A 159 -9.61 4.24 -8.57
C ASP A 159 -10.64 5.28 -8.16
N GLY A 160 -10.18 6.43 -7.64
CA GLY A 160 -11.01 7.53 -7.20
C GLY A 160 -11.51 8.45 -8.32
N ARG A 161 -10.62 9.15 -9.03
CA ARG A 161 -11.00 10.27 -9.91
C ARG A 161 -10.85 9.96 -11.39
N GLY A 162 -9.94 9.05 -11.71
CA GLY A 162 -9.49 8.88 -13.07
C GLY A 162 -9.10 10.22 -13.71
N ARG A 163 -8.51 11.16 -12.94
CA ARG A 163 -7.93 12.41 -13.45
C ARG A 163 -6.63 12.78 -12.75
N CYS A 164 -5.72 13.39 -13.50
CA CYS A 164 -4.42 13.89 -13.04
C CYS A 164 -4.63 14.97 -11.95
N PRO A 165 -4.06 14.83 -10.73
CA PRO A 165 -4.28 15.75 -9.61
C PRO A 165 -3.85 17.20 -9.84
N VAL A 166 -2.99 17.46 -10.81
CA VAL A 166 -2.51 18.82 -11.07
C VAL A 166 -3.30 19.52 -12.19
N ASP A 167 -3.41 18.93 -13.37
CA ASP A 167 -4.05 19.57 -14.54
C ASP A 167 -5.38 18.95 -14.96
N ARG A 168 -5.82 17.91 -14.23
CA ARG A 168 -7.15 17.31 -14.35
C ARG A 168 -7.42 16.60 -15.67
N LEU A 169 -6.38 16.28 -16.45
CA LEU A 169 -6.54 15.43 -17.63
C LEU A 169 -6.95 14.00 -17.23
N PRO A 170 -7.80 13.32 -18.03
CA PRO A 170 -8.25 11.97 -17.73
C PRO A 170 -7.08 11.03 -17.51
N ILE A 171 -7.05 10.41 -16.34
CA ILE A 171 -6.19 9.27 -16.03
C ILE A 171 -7.03 8.05 -15.73
N ASN A 172 -6.48 6.87 -15.81
CA ASN A 172 -7.10 5.66 -15.31
C ASN A 172 -5.96 4.69 -15.00
N ARG A 173 -6.30 3.48 -14.56
CA ARG A 173 -5.26 2.47 -14.26
C ARG A 173 -4.41 2.15 -15.48
N GLU A 174 -4.92 2.49 -16.67
CA GLU A 174 -4.40 2.11 -17.97
C GLU A 174 -3.48 3.18 -18.58
N ASN A 175 -3.43 4.41 -18.03
CA ASN A 175 -2.73 5.51 -18.69
C ASN A 175 -1.71 6.27 -17.82
N ILE A 176 -1.38 5.80 -16.62
CA ILE A 176 -0.24 6.31 -15.83
C ILE A 176 1.01 5.42 -15.97
N SER A 177 2.19 5.97 -15.72
CA SER A 177 3.53 5.42 -16.05
C SER A 177 4.47 5.48 -14.85
N PHE A 178 4.90 4.33 -14.32
CA PHE A 178 5.89 4.29 -13.24
C PHE A 178 7.23 4.94 -13.67
N MET A 179 7.83 5.78 -12.81
CA MET A 179 9.02 6.61 -13.09
C MET A 179 10.28 6.04 -12.44
N LYS A 180 11.00 5.20 -13.17
CA LYS A 180 12.07 4.38 -12.59
C LYS A 180 13.37 5.14 -12.31
N GLU A 181 13.92 5.87 -13.28
CA GLU A 181 15.18 6.59 -13.12
C GLU A 181 15.11 7.59 -11.96
N LEU A 182 13.93 8.21 -11.80
CA LEU A 182 13.60 9.08 -10.69
C LEU A 182 13.62 8.34 -9.34
N TYR A 183 12.97 7.16 -9.26
CA TYR A 183 12.99 6.34 -8.05
C TYR A 183 14.42 5.96 -7.63
N GLU A 184 15.25 5.47 -8.56
CA GLU A 184 16.63 5.06 -8.24
C GLU A 184 17.53 6.25 -7.87
N GLN A 185 17.27 7.41 -8.46
CA GLN A 185 17.99 8.62 -8.12
C GLN A 185 17.66 9.08 -6.70
N ILE A 186 16.37 9.08 -6.35
CA ILE A 186 15.86 9.34 -4.99
C ILE A 186 16.56 8.44 -3.97
N GLU A 187 16.64 7.14 -4.25
CA GLU A 187 17.24 6.14 -3.37
C GLU A 187 18.74 6.35 -3.12
N ARG A 188 19.51 6.71 -4.16
CA ARG A 188 20.98 6.80 -4.10
C ARG A 188 21.47 8.12 -3.50
N GLU A 189 20.71 9.18 -3.70
CA GLU A 189 21.18 10.53 -3.40
C GLU A 189 20.61 11.05 -2.07
N THR A 190 19.41 10.63 -1.67
CA THR A 190 18.78 11.06 -0.41
C THR A 190 19.51 10.48 0.80
N GLU A 191 19.98 11.35 1.69
CA GLU A 191 20.53 10.98 3.00
C GLU A 191 19.43 11.00 4.04
N VAL A 192 19.38 9.96 4.85
CA VAL A 192 18.33 9.74 5.84
C VAL A 192 18.91 9.28 7.15
N HIS A 193 18.15 9.54 8.21
CA HIS A 193 18.47 9.03 9.53
C HIS A 193 17.84 7.66 9.73
N CYS A 194 18.48 6.88 10.62
CA CYS A 194 17.87 5.67 11.15
C CYS A 194 16.51 5.99 11.77
N VAL A 195 15.49 5.15 11.53
CA VAL A 195 14.14 5.35 12.10
C VAL A 195 14.15 5.25 13.63
N PHE A 196 15.04 4.43 14.21
CA PHE A 196 15.28 4.36 15.67
C PHE A 196 16.07 5.57 16.22
N GLY A 197 16.49 6.47 15.34
CA GLY A 197 17.10 7.76 15.63
C GLY A 197 16.16 8.95 15.49
N LEU A 198 14.90 8.67 15.12
CA LEU A 198 13.88 9.68 14.95
C LEU A 198 12.91 9.64 16.12
N SER A 199 12.50 10.83 16.55
CA SER A 199 11.33 11.03 17.38
C SER A 199 10.31 11.80 16.55
N GLN A 200 9.03 11.52 16.77
CA GLN A 200 7.96 12.28 16.14
C GLN A 200 7.57 13.44 17.06
N GLU A 201 7.57 14.66 16.55
CA GLU A 201 7.01 15.83 17.22
C GLU A 201 5.49 15.80 17.21
N ASP A 202 4.89 16.68 18.01
CA ASP A 202 3.44 16.81 18.13
C ASP A 202 2.73 17.10 16.79
N ASP A 203 3.44 17.71 15.83
CA ASP A 203 2.90 18.03 14.49
C ASP A 203 3.08 16.89 13.46
N GLY A 204 3.52 15.71 13.91
CA GLY A 204 3.78 14.53 13.07
C GLY A 204 5.09 14.58 12.32
N THR A 205 5.81 15.71 12.37
CA THR A 205 7.13 15.87 11.81
C THR A 205 8.11 15.01 12.58
N PHE A 206 8.92 14.23 11.86
CA PHE A 206 10.00 13.52 12.51
C PHE A 206 11.19 14.47 12.71
N ILE A 207 11.79 14.42 13.88
CA ILE A 207 13.02 15.14 14.21
C ILE A 207 14.06 14.16 14.75
N HIS A 208 15.26 14.66 14.99
CA HIS A 208 16.31 13.88 15.62
C HIS A 208 16.02 13.63 17.09
N CYS A 209 15.97 12.35 17.47
CA CYS A 209 15.94 11.93 18.85
C CYS A 209 17.36 12.00 19.43
N PRO A 210 17.67 12.88 20.41
CA PRO A 210 19.02 13.00 20.96
C PRO A 210 19.51 11.72 21.67
N THR A 211 18.58 10.88 22.11
CA THR A 211 18.84 9.60 22.76
C THR A 211 18.67 8.40 21.83
N GLY A 212 18.31 8.63 20.56
CA GLY A 212 18.12 7.59 19.56
C GLY A 212 19.39 7.28 18.77
N CYS A 213 19.26 6.42 17.76
CA CYS A 213 20.38 6.07 16.88
C CYS A 213 20.91 7.30 16.10
N PRO A 214 22.20 7.67 16.22
CA PRO A 214 22.74 8.86 15.54
C PRO A 214 23.10 8.61 14.06
N ALA A 215 22.85 7.40 13.54
CA ALA A 215 23.33 7.02 12.22
C ALA A 215 22.59 7.77 11.10
N VAL A 216 23.36 8.28 10.15
CA VAL A 216 22.92 8.84 8.87
C VAL A 216 23.50 8.01 7.74
N MET A 217 22.70 7.74 6.72
CA MET A 217 23.09 6.90 5.59
C MET A 217 22.30 7.31 4.35
N LYS A 218 22.62 6.71 3.19
CA LYS A 218 21.73 6.83 2.03
C LYS A 218 20.41 6.10 2.28
N LEU A 219 19.32 6.57 1.68
CA LEU A 219 17.98 5.99 1.82
C LEU A 219 17.97 4.49 1.51
N ASN A 220 18.64 4.11 0.43
CA ASN A 220 18.80 2.71 0.04
C ASN A 220 19.61 1.83 1.03
N ALA A 221 20.36 2.44 1.95
CA ALA A 221 21.15 1.74 2.97
C ALA A 221 20.42 1.65 4.32
N ARG A 222 19.24 2.26 4.45
CA ARG A 222 18.52 2.37 5.74
C ARG A 222 18.00 1.04 6.26
N ALA A 223 17.47 0.18 5.39
CA ALA A 223 16.97 -1.15 5.77
C ALA A 223 18.11 -2.07 6.27
N GLU A 224 19.29 -2.00 5.65
CA GLU A 224 20.48 -2.75 6.09
C GLU A 224 20.92 -2.32 7.49
N HIS A 225 20.88 -1.01 7.74
CA HIS A 225 21.20 -0.47 9.06
C HIS A 225 20.21 -0.93 10.14
N HIS A 226 18.90 -0.96 9.87
CA HIS A 226 17.89 -1.38 10.87
C HIS A 226 18.15 -2.78 11.42
N GLN A 227 18.68 -3.68 10.63
CA GLN A 227 18.96 -5.06 11.04
C GLN A 227 20.06 -5.15 12.10
N ILE A 228 21.01 -4.21 12.09
CA ILE A 228 22.16 -4.18 13.00
C ILE A 228 22.08 -3.02 14.01
N CYS A 229 20.98 -2.27 14.00
CA CYS A 229 20.83 -1.11 14.86
C CYS A 229 20.66 -1.54 16.32
N SER A 230 21.59 -1.12 17.18
CA SER A 230 21.53 -1.43 18.62
C SER A 230 20.32 -0.82 19.34
N PHE A 231 19.64 0.16 18.71
CA PHE A 231 18.47 0.85 19.25
C PHE A 231 17.13 0.20 18.83
N ARG A 232 17.16 -0.89 18.05
CA ARG A 232 15.96 -1.56 17.56
C ARG A 232 15.07 -2.14 18.67
N ASN A 233 15.65 -2.57 19.79
CA ASN A 233 14.94 -3.26 20.89
C ASN A 233 14.74 -2.37 22.12
N SER A 234 15.15 -1.10 22.09
CA SER A 234 15.07 -0.18 23.24
C SER A 234 13.78 0.67 23.26
N SER A 235 12.91 0.52 22.26
CA SER A 235 11.66 1.29 22.13
C SER A 235 10.42 0.58 22.70
N GLU A 236 10.55 -0.60 23.30
CA GLU A 236 9.44 -1.35 23.91
C GLU A 236 9.21 -1.03 25.40
N ASP A 237 10.11 -0.29 26.05
CA ASP A 237 10.12 -0.10 27.52
C ASP A 237 9.68 1.31 28.00
N SER A 238 9.10 2.16 27.16
CA SER A 238 8.78 3.56 27.53
C SER A 238 7.30 3.96 27.48
N ASP A 239 6.38 3.04 27.80
CA ASP A 239 5.02 3.39 28.24
C ASP A 239 4.72 2.68 29.57
N GLY A 240 5.11 3.32 30.67
CA GLY A 240 4.77 2.96 32.05
C GLY A 240 4.18 4.15 32.79
#